data_AF-A0A4Q0I085-F1
#
_entry.id   AF-A0A4Q0I085-F1
#
_cell.length_a   1.000
_cell.length_b   1.000
_cell.length_c   1.000
_cell.angle_alpha   90.00
_cell.angle_beta   90.00
_cell.angle_gamma   90.00
#
_symmetry.space_group_name_H-M   'P 1'
#
loop_
_entity.id
_entity.type
_entity.pdbx_description
1 polymer ?
#
loop_
_entity_poly.entity_id
_entity_poly.type
_entity_poly.pdbx_seq_one_letter_code
_entity_poly.pdbx_strand_id
1 'polypeptide(L)' 'MIFIILIYAFIIIINVPGLLKRKEWRELTAFSILYVIALVLGLMYVLDIPIPSPMKGLQHLIVDILGIEYPQG' A
#
# COMPACT_ATOMS: atom_id res chain seq x y z
N MET A 1 6.93 8.22 -14.32
CA MET A 1 5.44 8.22 -14.35
C MET A 1 4.86 7.23 -15.37
N ILE A 2 5.21 7.28 -16.66
CA ILE A 2 4.58 6.38 -17.67
C ILE A 2 4.77 4.88 -17.36
N PHE A 3 5.99 4.49 -16.95
CA PHE A 3 6.31 3.09 -16.66
C PHE A 3 5.52 2.53 -15.47
N ILE A 4 5.31 3.32 -14.43
CA ILE A 4 4.55 2.87 -13.25
C ILE A 4 3.10 2.59 -13.65
N ILE A 5 2.47 3.50 -14.40
CA ILE A 5 1.08 3.32 -14.85
C ILE A 5 0.97 2.08 -15.74
N LEU A 6 1.95 1.85 -16.63
CA LEU A 6 1.95 0.70 -17.53
C LEU A 6 2.06 -0.63 -16.76
N ILE A 7 2.95 -0.71 -15.77
CA ILE A 7 3.12 -1.90 -14.92
C ILE A 7 1.83 -2.17 -14.14
N TYR A 8 1.25 -1.15 -13.50
CA TYR A 8 0.00 -1.27 -12.76
C TYR A 8 -1.15 -1.71 -13.69
N ALA A 9 -1.32 -1.08 -14.85
CA ALA A 9 -2.32 -1.48 -15.84
C ALA A 9 -2.15 -2.95 -16.29
N PHE A 10 -0.91 -3.40 -16.50
CA PHE A 10 -0.61 -4.79 -16.85
C PHE A 10 -1.03 -5.77 -15.75
N ILE A 11 -0.78 -5.44 -14.48
CA ILE A 11 -1.20 -6.25 -13.33
C ILE A 11 -2.73 -6.42 -13.30
N ILE A 12 -3.50 -5.33 -13.55
CA ILE A 12 -4.97 -5.40 -13.64
C ILE A 12 -5.41 -6.34 -14.75
N ILE A 13 -4.85 -6.18 -15.95
CA ILE A 13 -5.24 -6.95 -17.15
C ILE A 13 -5.03 -8.44 -16.93
N ILE A 14 -3.99 -8.84 -16.21
CA ILE A 14 -3.72 -10.27 -15.93
C ILE A 14 -4.62 -10.81 -14.81
N ASN A 15 -4.74 -10.08 -13.70
CA ASN A 15 -5.36 -10.62 -12.49
C ASN A 15 -6.88 -10.47 -12.49
N VAL A 16 -7.40 -9.28 -12.84
CA VAL A 16 -8.83 -8.96 -12.69
C VAL A 16 -9.76 -9.86 -13.53
N PRO A 17 -9.45 -10.19 -14.80
CA PRO A 17 -10.33 -11.07 -15.59
C PRO A 17 -10.46 -12.47 -14.99
N GLY A 18 -9.39 -12.99 -14.37
CA GLY A 18 -9.41 -14.29 -13.70
C GLY A 18 -10.37 -14.29 -12.51
N LEU A 19 -10.28 -13.26 -11.66
CA LEU A 19 -11.14 -13.10 -10.49
C LEU A 19 -12.61 -12.88 -10.89
N LEU A 20 -12.85 -12.10 -11.94
CA LEU A 20 -14.20 -11.81 -12.43
C LEU A 20 -14.87 -13.05 -13.02
N LYS A 21 -14.14 -13.87 -13.79
CA LYS A 21 -14.63 -15.14 -14.34
C LYS A 21 -15.03 -16.14 -13.25
N ARG A 22 -14.28 -16.16 -12.14
CA ARG A 22 -14.55 -17.04 -10.99
C ARG A 22 -15.64 -16.50 -10.06
N LYS A 23 -16.12 -15.27 -10.28
CA LYS A 23 -17.09 -14.56 -9.41
C LYS A 23 -16.61 -14.40 -7.97
N GLU A 24 -15.29 -14.31 -7.77
CA GLU A 24 -14.67 -14.17 -6.44
C GLU A 24 -14.68 -12.70 -6.00
N TRP A 25 -15.86 -12.17 -5.68
CA TRP A 25 -16.03 -10.75 -5.32
C TRP A 25 -15.28 -10.35 -4.05
N ARG A 26 -15.11 -11.29 -3.11
CA ARG A 26 -14.34 -11.06 -1.88
C ARG A 26 -12.86 -10.91 -2.18
N GLU A 27 -12.31 -11.80 -3.00
CA GLU A 27 -10.91 -11.73 -3.42
C GLU A 27 -10.67 -10.49 -4.28
N LEU A 28 -11.62 -10.15 -5.16
CA LEU A 28 -11.52 -8.95 -6.00
C LEU A 28 -11.47 -7.69 -5.13
N THR A 29 -12.31 -7.64 -4.09
CA THR A 29 -12.32 -6.50 -3.15
C THR A 29 -10.98 -6.40 -2.40
N ALA A 30 -10.47 -7.51 -1.87
CA ALA A 30 -9.17 -7.54 -1.18
C ALA A 30 -8.02 -7.12 -2.11
N PHE A 31 -8.00 -7.66 -3.33
CA PHE A 31 -7.05 -7.28 -4.37
C PHE A 31 -7.14 -5.79 -4.68
N SER A 32 -8.33 -5.25 -4.92
CA SER A 32 -8.53 -3.84 -5.24
C SER A 32 -8.07 -2.91 -4.12
N ILE A 33 -8.35 -3.23 -2.85
CA ILE A 33 -7.89 -2.41 -1.72
C ILE A 33 -6.36 -2.36 -1.67
N LEU A 34 -5.70 -3.52 -1.70
CA LEU A 34 -4.24 -3.59 -1.66
C LEU A 34 -3.60 -2.94 -2.88
N TYR A 35 -4.21 -3.13 -4.05
CA TYR A 35 -3.76 -2.56 -5.30
C TYR A 35 -3.82 -1.02 -5.30
N VAL A 36 -4.91 -0.44 -4.78
CA VAL A 36 -5.04 1.02 -4.62
C VAL A 36 -3.99 1.55 -3.65
N ILE A 37 -3.77 0.88 -2.51
CA ILE A 37 -2.73 1.28 -1.54
C ILE A 37 -1.36 1.29 -2.21
N ALA A 38 -1.00 0.21 -2.92
CA ALA A 38 0.27 0.10 -3.63
C ALA A 38 0.43 1.21 -4.69
N LEU A 39 -0.63 1.49 -5.46
CA LEU A 39 -0.63 2.53 -6.48
C LEU A 39 -0.43 3.93 -5.88
N VAL A 40 -1.13 4.24 -4.77
CA VAL A 40 -0.96 5.51 -4.07
C VAL A 40 0.47 5.66 -3.55
N LEU A 41 1.02 4.63 -2.90
CA LEU A 41 2.41 4.65 -2.41
C LEU A 41 3.42 4.80 -3.55
N GLY A 42 3.19 4.11 -4.67
CA GLY A 42 4.02 4.23 -5.88
C GLY A 42 3.96 5.62 -6.50
N LEU A 43 2.78 6.26 -6.53
CA LEU A 43 2.63 7.64 -6.98
C LEU A 43 3.34 8.62 -6.04
N MET A 44 3.19 8.46 -4.72
CA MET A 44 3.89 9.28 -3.74
C MET A 44 5.41 9.19 -3.95
N TYR A 45 5.93 7.98 -4.15
CA TYR A 45 7.35 7.76 -4.43
C TYR A 45 7.83 8.47 -5.70
N VAL A 46 7.08 8.36 -6.80
CA VAL A 46 7.47 8.96 -8.10
C VAL A 46 7.32 10.49 -8.10
N LEU A 47 6.43 11.02 -7.28
CA LEU A 47 6.20 12.47 -7.13
C LEU A 47 7.09 13.09 -6.04
N ASP A 48 8.03 12.34 -5.47
CA ASP A 48 8.87 12.75 -4.33
C ASP A 48 8.05 13.28 -3.14
N ILE A 49 6.81 12.79 -2.99
CA ILE A 49 5.96 13.08 -1.84
C ILE A 49 6.42 12.15 -0.69
N PRO A 50 6.73 12.70 0.49
CA PRO A 50 7.21 11.90 1.61
C PRO A 50 6.15 10.87 2.00
N ILE A 51 6.52 9.59 1.93
CA ILE A 51 5.66 8.48 2.33
C ILE A 51 5.59 8.47 3.86
N PRO A 52 4.39 8.56 4.46
CA PRO A 52 4.24 8.51 5.91
C PRO A 52 4.73 7.16 6.41
N SER A 53 5.73 7.19 7.30
CA SER A 53 6.27 5.97 7.91
C SER A 53 5.34 5.49 9.03
N PRO A 54 4.84 4.24 8.98
CA PRO A 54 4.09 3.64 10.08
C PRO A 54 4.87 3.65 11.40
N MET A 55 6.20 3.64 11.33
CA MET A 55 7.07 3.71 12.51
C MET A 55 6.82 4.97 13.33
N LYS A 56 6.51 6.11 12.70
CA LYS A 56 6.17 7.35 13.44
C LYS A 56 4.89 7.17 14.26
N GLY A 57 3.91 6.46 13.70
CA GLY A 57 2.68 6.10 14.41
C GLY A 57 2.95 5.13 15.55
N LEU A 58 3.72 4.07 15.32
CA LEU A 58 4.11 3.14 16.38
C LEU A 58 4.91 3.81 17.48
N GLN A 59 5.83 4.70 17.14
CA GLN A 59 6.62 5.44 18.13
C GLN A 59 5.71 6.26 19.04
N HIS A 60 4.70 6.94 18.48
CA HIS A 60 3.71 7.66 19.28
C HIS A 60 2.93 6.73 20.22
N LEU A 61 2.52 5.55 19.72
CA LEU A 61 1.84 4.56 20.57
C LEU A 61 2.75 3.99 21.68
N ILE A 62 4.03 3.70 21.38
CA ILE A 62 4.93 3.02 22.31
C ILE A 62 5.53 4.00 23.33
N VAL A 63 5.98 5.16 22.87
CA VAL A 63 6.66 6.14 23.72
C VAL A 63 5.63 7.00 24.44
N ASP A 64 4.68 7.59 23.71
CA ASP A 64 3.81 8.62 24.29
C ASP A 64 2.60 8.02 25.03
N ILE A 65 2.13 6.83 24.63
CA ILE A 65 1.00 6.15 25.31
C ILE A 65 1.49 5.10 26.31
N LEU A 66 2.43 4.23 25.90
CA LEU A 66 2.91 3.14 26.76
C LEU A 66 4.10 3.52 27.65
N GLY A 67 4.76 4.66 27.40
CA GLY A 67 5.89 5.14 28.22
C GLY A 67 7.15 4.26 28.11
N ILE A 68 7.25 3.42 27.07
CA ILE A 68 8.40 2.54 26.87
C ILE A 68 9.43 3.31 26.04
N GLU A 69 10.38 3.95 26.72
CA GLU A 69 11.50 4.62 26.07
C GLU A 69 12.47 3.58 25.47
N TYR A 70 12.79 3.74 24.19
CA TYR A 70 13.80 2.92 23.53
C TYR A 70 15.19 3.33 24.05
N PRO A 71 16.06 2.38 24.48
CA PRO A 71 17.45 2.71 24.79
C PRO A 71 18.13 3.23 23.51
N GLN A 72 18.64 4.45 23.58
CA GLN A 72 19.33 5.12 22.47
C GLN A 72 20.68 4.41 22.26
N GLY A 73 20.75 3.53 21.26
CA GLY A 73 21.98 2.87 20.79
C GLY A 73 22.66 3.65 19.69
#